data_AF-A0A0P7BYW7-F1
#
_entry.id   AF-A0A0P7BYW7-F1
#
_cell.length_a   1.000
_cell.length_b   1.000
_cell.length_c   1.000
_cell.angle_alpha   90.00
_cell.angle_beta   90.00
_cell.angle_gamma   90.00
#
_symmetry.space_group_name_H-M   'P 1'
#
loop_
_entity.id
_entity.type
_entity.pdbx_description
1 polymer ?
#
loop_
_entity_poly.entity_id
_entity_poly.type
_entity_poly.pdbx_seq_one_letter_code
_entity_poly.pdbx_strand_id
1 'polypeptide(L)'
;MGQYWKLVNIDKERELRHVGGLKLWEFVTSKSAEQLVGLLRTSDWLKFKIPSEMVTASKQKSSSSSLLRLPQELIDNIVSHLVDLRDRSALVHLSLTCAYFFRLLAPLVQDMLLEDSGPWSGDRLIFVGDYAEGYPDGIATSEEKTEWAKFGRNPLYVIPRAVSAEGKNLQRAFFGRRGEKFEHWGELLESIREGLDGGESLQLFERLVKLLKQAPNGSTQASLAPVLRNLTIKEYVRDAVLAESEYAYSLGEVVVVHTQWTDDGSGLEGLSAMGEWAGHRLDISDMAHVAGEEWKDVSERAVGILGMVTDHQKKDGRRA
;
A
#
# COMPACT_ATOMS: atom_id res chain seq x y z
N MET A 1 -3.09 33.24 1.56
CA MET A 1 -4.15 32.25 1.24
C MET A 1 -3.42 30.96 0.92
N GLY A 2 -3.93 29.81 1.37
CA GLY A 2 -3.25 28.52 1.19
C GLY A 2 -3.95 27.68 0.13
N GLN A 3 -3.18 26.88 -0.59
CA GLN A 3 -3.64 25.93 -1.60
C GLN A 3 -4.13 24.61 -0.96
N TYR A 4 -5.08 23.95 -1.61
CA TYR A 4 -5.55 22.61 -1.22
C TYR A 4 -4.92 21.53 -2.09
N TRP A 5 -4.54 20.42 -1.46
CA TRP A 5 -3.75 19.37 -2.07
C TRP A 5 -4.44 18.01 -2.01
N LYS A 6 -4.16 17.19 -3.03
CA LYS A 6 -4.60 15.81 -3.11
C LYS A 6 -3.44 14.92 -3.50
N LEU A 7 -3.26 13.81 -2.78
CA LEU A 7 -2.37 12.74 -3.23
C LEU A 7 -3.17 11.75 -4.08
N VAL A 8 -2.73 11.54 -5.31
CA VAL A 8 -3.45 10.78 -6.32
C VAL A 8 -2.59 9.63 -6.81
N ASN A 9 -3.16 8.43 -6.77
CA ASN A 9 -2.72 7.30 -7.57
C ASN A 9 -3.39 7.39 -8.94
N ILE A 10 -2.58 7.68 -9.96
CA ILE A 10 -3.04 7.95 -11.32
C ILE A 10 -3.50 6.65 -11.98
N ASP A 11 -2.76 5.56 -11.82
CA ASP A 11 -3.05 4.27 -12.44
C ASP A 11 -4.38 3.67 -11.98
N LYS A 12 -4.80 3.98 -10.75
CA LYS A 12 -6.07 3.49 -10.18
C LYS A 12 -7.18 4.52 -10.11
N GLU A 13 -6.91 5.78 -10.48
CA GLU A 13 -7.84 6.90 -10.30
C GLU A 13 -8.36 7.01 -8.86
N ARG A 14 -7.45 6.95 -7.88
CA ARG A 14 -7.77 7.01 -6.44
C ARG A 14 -7.05 8.15 -5.77
N GLU A 15 -7.71 8.80 -4.82
CA GLU A 15 -7.05 9.73 -3.91
C GLU A 15 -6.81 9.09 -2.54
N LEU A 16 -5.72 9.48 -1.89
CA LEU A 16 -5.44 9.05 -0.53
C LEU A 16 -6.41 9.74 0.43
N ARG A 17 -6.97 8.97 1.36
CA ARG A 17 -7.72 9.52 2.48
C ARG A 17 -6.83 10.45 3.30
N HIS A 18 -7.30 11.68 3.52
CA HIS A 18 -6.66 12.63 4.42
C HIS A 18 -7.38 12.64 5.78
N VAL A 19 -6.62 12.81 6.86
CA VAL A 19 -7.14 12.97 8.22
C VAL A 19 -6.73 14.35 8.71
N GLY A 20 -7.62 15.34 8.55
CA GLY A 20 -7.36 16.73 8.94
C GLY A 20 -7.67 17.72 7.82
N GLY A 21 -6.84 18.76 7.70
CA GLY A 21 -6.95 19.74 6.62
C GLY A 21 -6.19 19.33 5.36
N LEU A 22 -6.41 20.09 4.28
CA LEU A 22 -5.95 19.78 2.92
C LEU A 22 -4.74 20.63 2.48
N LYS A 23 -4.14 21.42 3.38
CA LYS A 23 -2.93 22.18 3.06
C LYS A 23 -1.69 21.29 3.16
N LEU A 24 -0.62 21.64 2.45
CA LEU A 24 0.65 20.92 2.43
C LEU A 24 1.14 20.60 3.85
N TRP A 25 1.28 21.60 4.72
CA TRP A 25 1.76 21.40 6.09
C TRP A 25 0.82 20.53 6.93
N GLU A 26 -0.50 20.66 6.75
CA GLU A 26 -1.50 19.83 7.45
C GLU A 26 -1.32 18.37 7.02
N PHE A 27 -0.99 18.12 5.75
CA PHE A 27 -0.75 16.78 5.24
C PHE A 27 0.53 16.18 5.83
N VAL A 28 1.65 16.91 5.76
CA VAL A 28 2.97 16.46 6.27
C VAL A 28 2.96 16.25 7.78
N THR A 29 2.31 17.14 8.54
CA THR A 29 2.24 17.03 10.02
C THR A 29 1.15 16.08 10.51
N SER A 30 0.21 15.66 9.66
CA SER A 30 -0.78 14.64 9.98
C SER A 30 -0.22 13.21 9.81
N LYS A 31 -0.99 12.23 10.27
CA LYS A 31 -0.74 10.81 9.98
C LYS A 31 -1.16 10.39 8.56
N SER A 32 -1.60 11.33 7.72
CA SER A 32 -2.15 10.98 6.39
C SER A 32 -1.09 10.35 5.51
N ALA A 33 0.14 10.90 5.51
CA ALA A 33 1.25 10.41 4.71
C ALA A 33 1.71 9.00 5.13
N GLU A 34 1.60 8.62 6.40
CA GLU A 34 2.03 7.30 6.91
C GLU A 34 1.28 6.14 6.26
N GLN A 35 0.04 6.36 5.81
CA GLN A 35 -0.74 5.37 5.05
C GLN A 35 0.00 4.88 3.80
N LEU A 36 0.85 5.73 3.20
CA LEU A 36 1.61 5.37 2.02
C LEU A 36 2.66 4.31 2.32
N VAL A 37 3.12 4.21 3.56
CA VAL A 37 4.07 3.16 3.95
C VAL A 37 3.46 1.78 3.76
N GLY A 38 2.20 1.59 4.15
CA GLY A 38 1.47 0.36 3.89
C GLY A 38 1.04 0.21 2.44
N LEU A 39 0.54 1.29 1.82
CA LEU A 39 -0.01 1.24 0.46
C LEU A 39 1.04 1.03 -0.63
N LEU A 40 2.30 1.42 -0.40
CA LEU A 40 3.40 1.25 -1.36
C LEU A 40 4.25 0.00 -1.09
N ARG A 41 3.96 -0.75 -0.03
CA ARG A 41 4.83 -1.85 0.41
C ARG A 41 4.85 -3.02 -0.56
N THR A 42 6.02 -3.37 -1.04
CA THR A 42 6.29 -4.60 -1.79
C THR A 42 6.67 -5.70 -0.82
N SER A 43 6.09 -6.88 -1.03
CA SER A 43 6.35 -8.07 -0.22
C SER A 43 6.97 -9.16 -1.10
N ASP A 44 8.24 -9.51 -0.86
CA ASP A 44 8.95 -10.55 -1.59
C ASP A 44 8.87 -11.92 -0.88
N TRP A 45 7.66 -12.35 -0.53
CA TRP A 45 7.48 -13.64 0.14
C TRP A 45 7.77 -14.82 -0.79
N LEU A 46 8.34 -15.90 -0.24
CA LEU A 46 8.53 -17.14 -0.96
C LEU A 46 7.18 -17.68 -1.44
N LYS A 47 7.03 -17.84 -2.76
CA LYS A 47 5.80 -18.42 -3.33
C LYS A 47 5.52 -19.78 -2.72
N PHE A 48 4.38 -19.89 -2.08
CA PHE A 48 3.95 -21.08 -1.39
C PHE A 48 3.47 -22.10 -2.42
N LYS A 49 4.22 -23.20 -2.58
CA LYS A 49 3.90 -24.25 -3.54
C LYS A 49 3.60 -25.54 -2.79
N ILE A 50 2.49 -26.18 -3.15
CA ILE A 50 2.11 -27.48 -2.62
C ILE A 50 1.93 -28.46 -3.77
N PRO A 51 2.60 -29.62 -3.73
CA PRO A 51 2.36 -30.69 -4.70
C PRO A 51 0.91 -31.17 -4.67
N SER A 52 0.32 -31.40 -5.85
CA SER A 52 -1.06 -31.90 -6.01
C SER A 52 -1.30 -33.25 -5.30
N GLU A 53 -0.26 -34.08 -5.21
CA GLU A 53 -0.28 -35.35 -4.47
C GLU A 53 -0.59 -35.13 -2.97
N MET A 54 -0.02 -34.09 -2.37
CA MET A 54 -0.26 -33.77 -0.96
C MET A 54 -1.69 -33.27 -0.73
N VAL A 55 -2.28 -32.56 -1.70
CA VAL A 55 -3.68 -32.13 -1.66
C VAL A 55 -4.59 -33.37 -1.69
N THR A 56 -4.36 -34.27 -2.65
CA THR A 56 -5.15 -35.50 -2.83
C THR A 56 -5.06 -36.42 -1.61
N ALA A 57 -3.86 -36.65 -1.09
CA ALA A 57 -3.65 -37.47 0.10
C ALA A 57 -4.36 -36.87 1.33
N SER A 58 -4.43 -35.55 1.43
CA SER A 58 -5.14 -34.87 2.52
C SER A 58 -6.65 -35.01 2.38
N LYS A 59 -7.18 -34.96 1.16
CA LYS A 59 -8.61 -35.20 0.88
C LYS A 59 -9.04 -36.60 1.35
N GLN A 60 -8.24 -37.62 1.01
CA GLN A 60 -8.51 -39.01 1.38
C GLN A 60 -8.53 -39.22 2.91
N LYS A 61 -7.58 -38.59 3.63
CA LYS A 61 -7.51 -38.64 5.09
C LYS A 61 -8.71 -38.00 5.78
N SER A 62 -9.37 -37.06 5.11
CA SER A 62 -10.53 -36.33 5.64
C SER A 62 -11.87 -36.79 5.02
N SER A 63 -11.92 -38.02 4.50
CA SER A 63 -13.11 -38.65 3.87
C SER A 63 -14.32 -38.86 4.79
N SER A 64 -14.14 -38.66 6.10
CA SER A 64 -15.24 -38.64 7.07
C SER A 64 -16.17 -37.42 6.90
N SER A 65 -15.67 -36.30 6.37
CA SER A 65 -16.46 -35.09 6.14
C SER A 65 -17.34 -35.21 4.89
N SER A 66 -18.64 -34.87 5.02
CA SER A 66 -19.59 -34.87 3.90
C SER A 66 -19.19 -33.91 2.79
N LEU A 67 -18.64 -32.73 3.14
CA LEU A 67 -18.15 -31.74 2.18
C LEU A 67 -16.95 -32.26 1.38
N LEU A 68 -16.06 -33.04 2.02
CA LEU A 68 -14.86 -33.57 1.37
C LEU A 68 -15.10 -34.86 0.57
N ARG A 69 -16.28 -35.47 0.72
CA ARG A 69 -16.75 -36.55 -0.16
C ARG A 69 -17.19 -36.06 -1.54
N LEU A 70 -17.40 -34.76 -1.71
CA LEU A 70 -17.77 -34.21 -3.00
C LEU A 70 -16.64 -34.42 -4.03
N PRO A 71 -17.00 -34.65 -5.31
CA PRO A 71 -16.06 -34.57 -6.43
C PRO A 71 -15.26 -33.27 -6.40
N GLN A 72 -14.03 -33.30 -6.91
CA GLN A 72 -13.13 -32.15 -6.85
C GLN A 72 -13.73 -30.93 -7.53
N GLU A 73 -14.42 -31.14 -8.64
CA GLU A 73 -15.09 -30.15 -9.46
C GLU A 73 -16.14 -29.36 -8.67
N LEU A 74 -16.86 -30.02 -7.75
CA LEU A 74 -17.84 -29.34 -6.90
C LEU A 74 -17.16 -28.50 -5.82
N ILE A 75 -16.03 -28.97 -5.28
CA ILE A 75 -15.24 -28.18 -4.32
C ILE A 75 -14.63 -26.97 -5.02
N ASP A 76 -14.08 -27.15 -6.21
CA ASP A 76 -13.51 -26.06 -7.01
C ASP A 76 -14.59 -25.02 -7.34
N ASN A 77 -15.80 -25.45 -7.72
CA ASN A 77 -16.93 -24.54 -7.93
C ASN A 77 -17.32 -23.75 -6.66
N ILE A 78 -17.30 -24.39 -5.48
CA ILE A 78 -17.54 -23.68 -4.21
C ILE A 78 -16.46 -22.60 -3.99
N VAL A 79 -15.19 -22.95 -4.21
CA VAL A 79 -14.08 -22.00 -4.07
C VAL A 79 -14.19 -20.87 -5.08
N SER A 80 -14.48 -21.16 -6.35
CA SER A 80 -14.73 -20.15 -7.39
C SER A 80 -15.86 -19.21 -7.02
N HIS A 81 -16.97 -19.73 -6.48
CA HIS A 81 -18.07 -18.88 -6.00
C HIS A 81 -17.65 -17.96 -4.85
N LEU A 82 -16.82 -18.41 -3.90
CA LEU A 82 -16.31 -17.55 -2.83
C LEU A 82 -15.37 -16.45 -3.37
N VAL A 83 -14.57 -16.77 -4.40
CA VAL A 83 -13.73 -15.81 -5.11
C VAL A 83 -14.58 -14.77 -5.84
N ASP A 84 -15.63 -15.19 -6.56
CA ASP A 84 -16.52 -14.31 -7.31
C ASP A 84 -17.29 -13.34 -6.39
N LEU A 85 -17.68 -13.82 -5.21
CA LEU A 85 -18.31 -13.00 -4.17
C LEU A 85 -17.33 -12.03 -3.49
N ARG A 86 -16.03 -12.14 -3.78
CA ARG A 86 -14.94 -11.37 -3.14
C ARG A 86 -14.92 -11.52 -1.61
N ASP A 87 -15.40 -12.65 -1.09
CA ASP A 87 -15.39 -12.93 0.34
C ASP A 87 -14.03 -13.50 0.77
N ARG A 88 -13.04 -12.59 0.83
CA ARG A 88 -11.65 -12.91 1.20
C ARG A 88 -11.57 -13.53 2.59
N SER A 89 -12.39 -13.07 3.52
CA SER A 89 -12.44 -13.60 4.88
C SER A 89 -12.94 -15.04 4.89
N ALA A 90 -14.02 -15.37 4.17
CA ALA A 90 -14.51 -16.75 4.10
C ALA A 90 -13.47 -17.72 3.52
N LEU A 91 -12.70 -17.30 2.51
CA LEU A 91 -11.61 -18.11 1.95
C LEU A 91 -10.53 -18.42 3.00
N VAL A 92 -10.13 -17.43 3.81
CA VAL A 92 -9.16 -17.68 4.89
C VAL A 92 -9.74 -18.57 5.97
N HIS A 93 -10.97 -18.32 6.44
CA HIS A 93 -11.63 -19.19 7.42
C HIS A 93 -11.73 -20.64 6.92
N LEU A 94 -12.12 -20.84 5.65
CA LEU A 94 -12.17 -22.16 5.02
C LEU A 94 -10.80 -22.85 5.04
N SER A 95 -9.73 -22.11 4.75
CA SER A 95 -8.35 -22.63 4.78
C SER A 95 -7.91 -23.11 6.17
N LEU A 96 -8.48 -22.55 7.24
CA LEU A 96 -8.17 -22.92 8.63
C LEU A 96 -8.91 -24.17 9.11
N THR A 97 -9.97 -24.60 8.40
CA THR A 97 -10.82 -25.72 8.86
C THR A 97 -10.13 -27.07 8.87
N CYS A 98 -9.32 -27.38 7.84
CA CYS A 98 -8.64 -28.66 7.74
C CYS A 98 -7.42 -28.61 6.83
N ALA A 99 -6.57 -29.64 6.95
CA ALA A 99 -5.33 -29.73 6.22
C ALA A 99 -5.51 -29.88 4.68
N TYR A 100 -6.68 -30.32 4.22
CA TYR A 100 -7.01 -30.34 2.79
C TYR A 100 -7.28 -28.91 2.27
N PHE A 101 -8.17 -28.16 2.90
CA PHE A 101 -8.49 -26.79 2.49
C PHE A 101 -7.30 -25.85 2.67
N PHE A 102 -6.52 -26.01 3.73
CA PHE A 102 -5.23 -25.32 3.86
C PHE A 102 -4.38 -25.52 2.61
N ARG A 103 -4.20 -26.77 2.17
CA ARG A 103 -3.32 -27.06 1.04
C ARG A 103 -3.87 -26.58 -0.30
N LEU A 104 -5.18 -26.67 -0.47
CA LEU A 104 -5.86 -26.21 -1.67
C LEU A 104 -5.83 -24.69 -1.79
N LEU A 105 -6.07 -23.98 -0.68
CA LEU A 105 -6.29 -22.53 -0.67
C LEU A 105 -5.05 -21.71 -0.31
N ALA A 106 -4.00 -22.31 0.27
CA ALA A 106 -2.82 -21.55 0.69
C ALA A 106 -2.18 -20.67 -0.40
N PRO A 107 -2.03 -21.12 -1.67
CA PRO A 107 -1.55 -20.24 -2.74
C PRO A 107 -2.48 -19.05 -2.98
N LEU A 108 -3.79 -19.29 -3.06
CA LEU A 108 -4.80 -18.24 -3.23
C LEU A 108 -4.82 -17.26 -2.05
N VAL A 109 -4.71 -17.76 -0.82
CA VAL A 109 -4.61 -16.91 0.39
C VAL A 109 -3.33 -16.09 0.37
N GLN A 110 -2.21 -16.65 -0.07
CA GLN A 110 -0.97 -15.89 -0.22
C GLN A 110 -1.13 -14.77 -1.24
N ASP A 111 -1.72 -15.04 -2.41
CA ASP A 111 -1.97 -14.02 -3.44
C ASP A 111 -2.89 -12.91 -2.91
N MET A 112 -3.96 -13.25 -2.18
CA MET A 112 -4.82 -12.26 -1.52
C MET A 112 -4.08 -11.40 -0.49
N LEU A 113 -3.17 -12.01 0.29
CA LEU A 113 -2.35 -11.28 1.26
C LEU A 113 -1.32 -10.38 0.58
N LEU A 114 -0.83 -10.78 -0.58
CA LEU A 114 0.07 -9.96 -1.41
C LEU A 114 -0.70 -8.78 -2.03
N GLU A 115 -1.89 -9.01 -2.57
CA GLU A 115 -2.78 -7.95 -3.07
C GLU A 115 -3.17 -6.96 -1.98
N ASP A 116 -3.42 -7.45 -0.76
CA ASP A 116 -3.72 -6.61 0.40
C ASP A 116 -2.47 -5.86 0.91
N SER A 117 -1.27 -6.35 0.59
CA SER A 117 0.00 -5.72 0.94
C SER A 117 0.48 -4.79 -0.18
N GLY A 118 0.32 -3.49 0.02
CA GLY A 118 0.83 -2.49 -0.90
C GLY A 118 0.14 -2.43 -2.27
N PRO A 119 -1.18 -2.21 -2.31
CA PRO A 119 -1.95 -2.11 -3.55
C PRO A 119 -1.42 -1.06 -4.53
N TRP A 120 -0.72 -0.03 -4.07
CA TRP A 120 -0.19 1.08 -4.87
C TRP A 120 1.29 0.89 -5.23
N SER A 121 1.89 -0.24 -4.86
CA SER A 121 3.29 -0.54 -5.22
C SER A 121 3.48 -0.50 -6.74
N GLY A 122 4.41 0.34 -7.19
CA GLY A 122 4.79 0.50 -8.60
C GLY A 122 3.88 1.43 -9.42
N ASP A 123 2.84 2.00 -8.80
CA ASP A 123 1.90 2.89 -9.47
C ASP A 123 2.45 4.33 -9.58
N ARG A 124 1.95 5.09 -10.56
CA ARG A 124 2.25 6.53 -10.74
C ARG A 124 1.54 7.35 -9.66
N LEU A 125 2.31 8.08 -8.85
CA LEU A 125 1.79 8.94 -7.79
C LEU A 125 2.07 10.43 -8.04
N ILE A 126 1.13 11.29 -7.67
CA ILE A 126 1.31 12.75 -7.70
C ILE A 126 0.61 13.41 -6.51
N PHE A 127 1.24 14.41 -5.91
CA PHE A 127 0.63 15.27 -4.90
C PHE A 127 0.24 16.59 -5.58
N VAL A 128 -0.98 16.68 -6.07
CA VAL A 128 -1.43 17.78 -6.92
C VAL A 128 -2.23 18.81 -6.12
N GLY A 129 -1.91 20.08 -6.30
CA GLY A 129 -2.65 21.18 -5.68
C GLY A 129 -3.77 21.73 -6.57
N ASP A 130 -4.73 22.45 -5.98
CA ASP A 130 -5.95 22.92 -6.67
C ASP A 130 -5.75 24.09 -7.65
N TYR A 131 -4.62 24.78 -7.56
CA TYR A 131 -4.12 25.74 -8.56
C TYR A 131 -3.25 25.12 -9.67
N ALA A 132 -3.04 23.80 -9.69
CA ALA A 132 -2.37 23.18 -10.82
C ALA A 132 -3.26 23.25 -12.05
N GLU A 133 -2.83 23.95 -13.10
CA GLU A 133 -3.45 23.99 -14.42
C GLU A 133 -2.94 22.83 -15.28
N GLY A 134 -1.65 22.50 -15.18
CA GLY A 134 -0.99 21.46 -15.96
C GLY A 134 -0.59 20.22 -15.15
N TYR A 135 0.13 19.31 -15.81
CA TYR A 135 0.72 18.12 -15.19
C TYR A 135 2.09 17.83 -15.83
N PRO A 136 2.96 17.04 -15.19
CA PRO A 136 4.29 16.74 -15.72
C PRO A 136 4.26 16.15 -17.14
N ASP A 137 5.20 16.58 -17.98
CA ASP A 137 5.36 16.02 -19.31
C ASP A 137 5.64 14.51 -19.26
N GLY A 138 5.05 13.76 -20.19
CA GLY A 138 5.23 12.32 -20.29
C GLY A 138 4.48 11.48 -19.24
N ILE A 139 3.77 12.12 -18.31
CA ILE A 139 2.96 11.39 -17.31
C ILE A 139 1.80 10.64 -17.95
N ALA A 140 1.19 11.20 -18.99
CA ALA A 140 -0.03 10.69 -19.62
C ALA A 140 0.28 9.81 -20.84
N THR A 141 -0.37 8.66 -20.96
CA THR A 141 -0.40 7.87 -22.19
C THR A 141 -1.17 8.59 -23.30
N SER A 142 -1.06 8.12 -24.55
CA SER A 142 -1.79 8.70 -25.68
C SER A 142 -3.31 8.63 -25.49
N GLU A 143 -3.78 7.52 -24.92
CA GLU A 143 -5.17 7.28 -24.59
C GLU A 143 -5.64 8.22 -23.46
N GLU A 144 -4.84 8.33 -22.40
CA GLU A 144 -5.09 9.24 -21.28
C GLU A 144 -5.15 10.68 -21.74
N LYS A 145 -4.22 11.14 -22.59
CA LYS A 145 -4.27 12.51 -23.14
C LYS A 145 -5.59 12.80 -23.85
N THR A 146 -6.13 11.82 -24.57
CA THR A 146 -7.41 11.96 -25.29
C THR A 146 -8.60 12.02 -24.32
N GLU A 147 -8.57 11.22 -23.26
CA GLU A 147 -9.57 11.30 -22.20
C GLU A 147 -9.46 12.60 -21.40
N TRP A 148 -8.25 12.98 -21.05
CA TRP A 148 -7.92 14.09 -20.18
C TRP A 148 -8.22 15.45 -20.84
N ALA A 149 -8.11 15.54 -22.17
CA ALA A 149 -8.53 16.69 -22.95
C ALA A 149 -10.03 17.04 -22.81
N LYS A 150 -10.85 16.12 -22.30
CA LYS A 150 -12.28 16.35 -22.06
C LYS A 150 -12.53 17.16 -20.78
N PHE A 151 -11.57 17.24 -19.87
CA PHE A 151 -11.71 18.02 -18.64
C PHE A 151 -11.34 19.48 -18.91
N GLY A 152 -12.16 20.41 -18.43
CA GLY A 152 -11.90 21.86 -18.52
C GLY A 152 -10.96 22.40 -17.43
N ARG A 153 -10.33 21.50 -16.66
CA ARG A 153 -9.39 21.77 -15.55
C ARG A 153 -8.39 20.61 -15.49
N ASN A 154 -7.37 20.74 -14.64
CA ASN A 154 -6.37 19.70 -14.48
C ASN A 154 -7.03 18.34 -14.16
N PRO A 155 -6.86 17.35 -15.07
CA PRO A 155 -7.49 16.05 -14.93
C PRO A 155 -7.05 15.36 -13.64
N LEU A 156 -5.80 15.51 -13.21
CA LEU A 156 -5.27 14.79 -12.04
C LEU A 156 -5.91 15.24 -10.73
N TYR A 157 -6.42 16.46 -10.66
CA TYR A 157 -7.16 16.95 -9.48
C TYR A 157 -8.62 16.47 -9.46
N VAL A 158 -9.19 16.18 -10.64
CA VAL A 158 -10.63 15.86 -10.84
C VAL A 158 -10.89 14.36 -11.00
N ILE A 159 -9.95 13.62 -11.60
CA ILE A 159 -10.05 12.19 -11.93
C ILE A 159 -10.35 11.30 -10.73
N PRO A 160 -9.78 11.48 -9.53
CA PRO A 160 -10.00 10.55 -8.43
C PRO A 160 -11.49 10.26 -8.20
N ARG A 161 -11.90 9.02 -8.49
CA ARG A 161 -13.32 8.60 -8.45
C ARG A 161 -13.70 7.96 -7.12
N ALA A 162 -12.70 7.58 -6.35
CA ALA A 162 -12.85 6.98 -5.04
C ALA A 162 -11.63 7.26 -4.16
N VAL A 163 -11.82 7.07 -2.86
CA VAL A 163 -10.82 7.29 -1.82
C VAL A 163 -10.27 5.94 -1.38
N SER A 164 -8.95 5.85 -1.18
CA SER A 164 -8.28 4.69 -0.59
C SER A 164 -7.64 5.06 0.75
N ALA A 165 -7.61 4.12 1.69
CA ALA A 165 -6.96 4.27 2.99
C ALA A 165 -6.22 2.98 3.39
N GLU A 166 -5.17 3.13 4.18
CA GLU A 166 -4.59 1.98 4.90
C GLU A 166 -5.44 1.69 6.15
N GLY A 167 -5.82 0.42 6.33
CA GLY A 167 -6.84 -0.05 7.26
C GLY A 167 -6.62 0.39 8.71
N LYS A 168 -5.38 0.43 9.18
CA LYS A 168 -5.04 0.89 10.55
C LYS A 168 -5.50 2.32 10.88
N ASN A 169 -5.82 3.13 9.88
CA ASN A 169 -6.30 4.51 10.04
C ASN A 169 -7.85 4.64 10.02
N LEU A 170 -8.59 3.53 10.08
CA LEU A 170 -10.07 3.52 10.10
C LEU A 170 -10.69 4.14 11.36
N GLN A 171 -10.03 4.04 12.51
CA GLN A 171 -10.62 4.33 13.83
C GLN A 171 -10.59 5.81 14.26
N ARG A 172 -10.01 6.74 13.48
CA ARG A 172 -10.04 8.17 13.83
C ARG A 172 -11.26 8.87 13.22
N ALA A 173 -12.16 9.25 14.11
CA ALA A 173 -13.49 9.78 13.88
C ALA A 173 -13.56 10.98 12.92
N PHE A 174 -14.52 10.89 12.00
CA PHE A 174 -15.42 11.94 11.49
C PHE A 174 -14.85 13.32 11.13
N PHE A 175 -14.64 13.56 9.82
CA PHE A 175 -15.10 14.73 9.07
C PHE A 175 -15.48 14.40 7.61
N GLY A 176 -15.74 13.13 7.27
CA GLY A 176 -16.24 12.72 5.95
C GLY A 176 -17.77 12.78 5.87
N ARG A 177 -18.32 12.99 4.67
CA ARG A 177 -19.77 12.91 4.43
C ARG A 177 -20.26 11.52 4.87
N ARG A 178 -21.28 11.50 5.72
CA ARG A 178 -21.95 10.28 6.20
C ARG A 178 -22.36 9.42 4.98
N GLY A 179 -21.71 8.26 4.79
CA GLY A 179 -22.07 7.29 3.74
C GLY A 179 -21.05 7.09 2.61
N GLU A 180 -19.90 7.77 2.62
CA GLU A 180 -18.85 7.55 1.61
C GLU A 180 -18.14 6.20 1.85
N LYS A 181 -18.22 5.29 0.87
CA LYS A 181 -17.49 4.02 0.88
C LYS A 181 -16.09 4.25 0.33
N PHE A 182 -15.08 4.10 1.17
CA PHE A 182 -13.68 4.10 0.74
C PHE A 182 -13.12 2.68 0.71
N GLU A 183 -12.15 2.46 -0.17
CA GLU A 183 -11.42 1.21 -0.28
C GLU A 183 -10.36 1.14 0.83
N HIS A 184 -10.30 0.03 1.56
CA HIS A 184 -9.37 -0.17 2.67
C HIS A 184 -8.46 -1.36 2.39
N TRP A 185 -7.19 -1.20 2.78
CA TRP A 185 -6.11 -2.14 2.47
C TRP A 185 -5.24 -2.42 3.70
N GLY A 186 -4.61 -3.58 3.76
CA GLY A 186 -3.77 -3.97 4.88
C GLY A 186 -4.59 -4.35 6.13
N GLU A 187 -5.86 -4.68 5.93
CA GLU A 187 -6.83 -4.93 7.00
C GLU A 187 -7.37 -6.35 7.01
N LEU A 188 -7.11 -7.13 5.95
CA LEU A 188 -7.61 -8.50 5.83
C LEU A 188 -7.24 -9.33 7.06
N LEU A 189 -5.99 -9.23 7.50
CA LEU A 189 -5.49 -9.99 8.65
C LEU A 189 -6.11 -9.57 9.97
N GLU A 190 -6.31 -8.27 10.18
CA GLU A 190 -6.91 -7.75 11.42
C GLU A 190 -8.41 -8.07 11.46
N SER A 191 -9.13 -7.93 10.34
CA SER A 191 -10.54 -8.33 10.23
C SER A 191 -10.74 -9.82 10.53
N ILE A 192 -9.85 -10.69 10.03
CA ILE A 192 -9.90 -12.12 10.35
C ILE A 192 -9.59 -12.34 11.82
N ARG A 193 -8.54 -11.71 12.36
CA ARG A 193 -8.15 -11.80 13.77
C ARG A 193 -9.30 -11.43 14.70
N GLU A 194 -10.00 -10.34 14.43
CA GLU A 194 -11.15 -9.86 15.21
C GLU A 194 -12.36 -10.79 15.10
N GLY A 195 -12.53 -11.48 13.97
CA GLY A 195 -13.62 -12.44 13.74
C GLY A 195 -13.43 -13.80 14.40
N LEU A 196 -12.22 -14.13 14.88
CA LEU A 196 -11.92 -15.40 15.53
C LEU A 196 -12.22 -15.34 17.04
N ASP A 197 -12.73 -16.43 17.59
CA ASP A 197 -13.12 -16.60 19.00
C ASP A 197 -11.93 -16.71 19.98
N GLY A 198 -10.71 -16.48 19.50
CA GLY A 198 -9.46 -16.68 20.24
C GLY A 198 -9.02 -18.15 20.27
N GLY A 199 -8.18 -18.50 21.24
CA GLY A 199 -7.79 -19.90 21.48
C GLY A 199 -7.05 -20.57 20.33
N GLU A 200 -7.48 -21.78 19.95
CA GLU A 200 -6.84 -22.62 18.93
C GLU A 200 -6.99 -22.02 17.52
N SER A 201 -8.16 -21.46 17.19
CA SER A 201 -8.43 -20.85 15.89
C SER A 201 -7.43 -19.72 15.58
N LEU A 202 -7.17 -18.88 16.58
CA LEU A 202 -6.19 -17.80 16.46
C LEU A 202 -4.76 -18.32 16.30
N GLN A 203 -4.38 -19.39 17.02
CA GLN A 203 -3.06 -20.00 16.89
C GLN A 203 -2.85 -20.62 15.50
N LEU A 204 -3.88 -21.26 14.93
CA LEU A 204 -3.85 -21.79 13.57
C LEU A 204 -3.70 -20.68 12.54
N PHE A 205 -4.43 -19.58 12.73
CA PHE A 205 -4.33 -18.39 11.88
C PHE A 205 -2.92 -17.77 11.92
N GLU A 206 -2.35 -17.57 13.10
CA GLU A 206 -0.99 -17.03 13.22
C GLU A 206 0.05 -17.94 12.56
N ARG A 207 -0.12 -19.25 12.70
CA ARG A 207 0.73 -20.23 12.03
C ARG A 207 0.60 -20.16 10.51
N LEU A 208 -0.63 -20.04 9.99
CA LEU A 208 -0.91 -19.84 8.57
C LEU A 208 -0.18 -18.59 8.06
N VAL A 209 -0.39 -17.44 8.71
CA VAL A 209 0.24 -16.16 8.32
C VAL A 209 1.76 -16.28 8.31
N LYS A 210 2.34 -16.87 9.36
CA LYS A 210 3.80 -17.11 9.44
C LYS A 210 4.32 -18.00 8.31
N LEU A 211 3.55 -19.00 7.89
CA LEU A 211 3.93 -19.89 6.78
C LEU A 211 3.86 -19.18 5.43
N LEU A 212 2.84 -18.35 5.20
CA LEU A 212 2.64 -17.66 3.92
C LEU A 212 3.52 -16.42 3.75
N LYS A 213 3.98 -15.81 4.85
CA LYS A 213 4.85 -14.62 4.84
C LYS A 213 6.33 -14.92 5.03
N GLN A 214 6.79 -16.11 4.62
CA GLN A 214 8.20 -16.47 4.75
C GLN A 214 9.07 -15.64 3.80
N ALA A 215 10.06 -14.95 4.36
CA ALA A 215 11.06 -14.22 3.60
C ALA A 215 11.99 -15.20 2.84
N PRO A 216 12.66 -14.76 1.77
CA PRO A 216 13.64 -15.56 1.05
C PRO A 216 14.79 -16.02 1.96
N ASN A 217 15.29 -17.22 1.72
CA ASN A 217 16.43 -17.78 2.46
C ASN A 217 17.66 -16.88 2.35
N GLY A 218 18.34 -16.62 3.48
CA GLY A 218 19.53 -15.78 3.52
C GLY A 218 19.26 -14.28 3.71
N SER A 219 18.01 -13.87 3.88
CA SER A 219 17.66 -12.49 4.22
C SER A 219 18.23 -12.12 5.61
N THR A 220 19.09 -11.10 5.65
CA THR A 220 19.59 -10.49 6.88
C THR A 220 18.72 -9.31 7.30
N GLN A 221 18.78 -8.90 8.57
CA GLN A 221 18.06 -7.68 9.02
C GLN A 221 18.47 -6.44 8.22
N ALA A 222 19.75 -6.30 7.89
CA ALA A 222 20.24 -5.18 7.08
C ALA A 222 19.70 -5.20 5.65
N SER A 223 19.60 -6.38 5.04
CA SER A 223 19.03 -6.52 3.69
C SER A 223 17.52 -6.28 3.65
N LEU A 224 16.81 -6.51 4.76
CA LEU A 224 15.37 -6.28 4.94
C LEU A 224 15.04 -4.85 5.45
N ALA A 225 16.02 -3.96 5.51
CA ALA A 225 15.78 -2.58 5.91
C ALA A 225 14.91 -1.87 4.84
N PRO A 226 13.82 -1.18 5.21
CA PRO A 226 12.91 -0.57 4.23
C PRO A 226 13.54 0.59 3.45
N VAL A 227 13.24 0.64 2.16
CA VAL A 227 13.59 1.75 1.26
C VAL A 227 12.40 2.16 0.41
N LEU A 228 12.20 3.47 0.23
CA LEU A 228 11.34 4.01 -0.81
C LEU A 228 12.15 4.06 -2.10
N ARG A 229 11.65 3.44 -3.17
CA ARG A 229 12.29 3.44 -4.48
C ARG A 229 11.47 4.25 -5.46
N ASN A 230 12.16 5.07 -6.23
CA ASN A 230 11.65 5.66 -7.44
C ASN A 230 12.07 4.79 -8.62
N LEU A 231 11.11 4.02 -9.14
CA LEU A 231 11.33 3.04 -10.20
C LEU A 231 11.60 3.69 -11.56
N THR A 232 11.16 4.94 -11.75
CA THR A 232 11.30 5.68 -13.02
C THR A 232 12.74 6.12 -13.26
N ILE A 233 13.40 6.69 -12.25
CA ILE A 233 14.75 7.28 -12.38
C ILE A 233 15.82 6.56 -11.55
N LYS A 234 15.48 5.46 -10.88
CA LYS A 234 16.39 4.63 -10.07
C LYS A 234 17.06 5.39 -8.91
N GLU A 235 16.28 6.24 -8.23
CA GLU A 235 16.68 6.85 -6.96
C GLU A 235 16.00 6.13 -5.80
N TYR A 236 16.60 6.12 -4.60
CA TYR A 236 15.98 5.56 -3.41
C TYR A 236 16.29 6.35 -2.13
N VAL A 237 15.43 6.18 -1.14
CA VAL A 237 15.54 6.79 0.20
C VAL A 237 15.43 5.70 1.26
N ARG A 238 16.38 5.70 2.20
CA ARG A 238 16.46 4.75 3.31
C ARG A 238 15.61 5.20 4.49
N ASP A 239 14.75 4.30 4.98
CA ASP A 239 13.93 4.58 6.14
C ASP A 239 14.76 4.82 7.41
N ALA A 240 15.88 4.13 7.56
CA ALA A 240 16.79 4.28 8.70
C ALA A 240 17.37 5.69 8.81
N VAL A 241 17.77 6.31 7.69
CA VAL A 241 18.32 7.68 7.66
C VAL A 241 17.26 8.68 8.08
N LEU A 242 16.01 8.51 7.63
CA LEU A 242 14.89 9.33 8.06
C LEU A 242 14.60 9.15 9.57
N ALA A 243 14.76 7.93 10.09
CA ALA A 243 14.50 7.61 11.50
C ALA A 243 15.53 8.28 12.43
N GLU A 244 16.78 8.37 11.98
CA GLU A 244 17.88 8.99 12.70
C GLU A 244 17.83 10.53 12.64
N SER A 245 17.02 11.11 11.75
CA SER A 245 16.80 12.55 11.71
C SER A 245 16.09 13.06 12.97
N GLU A 246 16.34 14.33 13.31
CA GLU A 246 15.79 15.02 14.49
C GLU A 246 14.24 15.01 14.54
N TYR A 247 13.58 14.87 13.39
CA TYR A 247 12.13 14.92 13.24
C TYR A 247 11.49 13.55 13.02
N ALA A 248 12.29 12.48 12.93
CA ALA A 248 11.86 11.10 12.70
C ALA A 248 10.82 10.96 11.56
N TYR A 249 11.17 11.45 10.37
CA TYR A 249 10.29 11.36 9.20
C TYR A 249 9.98 9.92 8.78
N SER A 250 8.89 9.77 8.04
CA SER A 250 8.43 8.55 7.38
C SER A 250 8.68 8.61 5.87
N LEU A 251 8.77 7.45 5.23
CA LEU A 251 8.84 7.36 3.76
C LEU A 251 7.60 7.98 3.09
N GLY A 252 6.45 7.99 3.75
CA GLY A 252 5.24 8.63 3.24
C GLY A 252 5.39 10.15 3.10
N GLU A 253 6.03 10.82 4.05
CA GLU A 253 6.29 12.26 3.98
C GLU A 253 7.23 12.60 2.81
N VAL A 254 8.22 11.75 2.54
CA VAL A 254 9.09 11.87 1.36
C VAL A 254 8.26 11.83 0.07
N VAL A 255 7.32 10.89 -0.06
CA VAL A 255 6.43 10.80 -1.23
C VAL A 255 5.68 12.11 -1.43
N VAL A 256 5.11 12.69 -0.37
CA VAL A 256 4.32 13.92 -0.45
C VAL A 256 5.17 15.09 -0.99
N VAL A 257 6.34 15.35 -0.39
CA VAL A 257 7.16 16.51 -0.78
C VAL A 257 7.85 16.33 -2.13
N HIS A 258 8.22 15.10 -2.50
CA HIS A 258 8.91 14.85 -3.78
C HIS A 258 7.94 14.75 -4.97
N THR A 259 6.66 14.43 -4.75
CA THR A 259 5.67 14.26 -5.82
C THR A 259 4.75 15.48 -6.02
N GLN A 260 5.06 16.61 -5.37
CA GLN A 260 4.24 17.82 -5.44
C GLN A 260 4.15 18.40 -6.85
N TRP A 261 2.98 18.92 -7.20
CA TRP A 261 2.77 19.61 -8.47
C TRP A 261 1.72 20.72 -8.35
N THR A 262 2.14 21.94 -8.66
CA THR A 262 1.31 23.13 -8.75
C THR A 262 1.95 24.16 -9.68
N ASP A 263 1.12 25.01 -10.30
CA ASP A 263 1.58 26.18 -11.05
C ASP A 263 1.66 27.45 -10.18
N ASP A 264 1.07 27.41 -8.97
CA ASP A 264 1.13 28.49 -7.97
C ASP A 264 1.98 28.09 -6.76
N GLY A 265 2.96 28.92 -6.41
CA GLY A 265 3.86 28.68 -5.29
C GLY A 265 3.26 28.96 -3.90
N SER A 266 1.99 29.34 -3.83
CA SER A 266 1.37 29.76 -2.57
C SER A 266 1.20 28.60 -1.58
N GLY A 267 1.74 28.76 -0.36
CA GLY A 267 1.63 27.74 0.69
C GLY A 267 2.58 26.55 0.53
N LEU A 268 3.65 26.69 -0.26
CA LEU A 268 4.72 25.69 -0.41
C LEU A 268 5.81 25.74 0.66
N GLU A 269 5.82 26.76 1.52
CA GLU A 269 6.74 26.85 2.67
C GLU A 269 8.23 26.71 2.28
N GLY A 270 8.60 27.21 1.09
CA GLY A 270 9.98 27.15 0.59
C GLY A 270 10.28 25.95 -0.33
N LEU A 271 9.32 25.05 -0.53
CA LEU A 271 9.42 23.98 -1.50
C LEU A 271 9.28 24.46 -2.96
N SER A 272 9.81 23.65 -3.87
CA SER A 272 9.57 23.80 -5.32
C SER A 272 8.11 23.50 -5.65
N ALA A 273 7.50 24.29 -6.54
CA ALA A 273 6.15 24.05 -7.05
C ALA A 273 6.04 22.76 -7.86
N MET A 274 7.16 22.29 -8.42
CA MET A 274 7.25 21.11 -9.25
C MET A 274 8.27 20.16 -8.62
N GLY A 275 7.77 19.09 -8.00
CA GLY A 275 8.58 18.04 -7.38
C GLY A 275 9.19 17.12 -8.43
N GLU A 276 10.45 16.74 -8.24
CA GLU A 276 11.21 15.91 -9.19
C GLU A 276 10.61 14.52 -9.39
N TRP A 277 9.76 14.05 -8.47
CA TRP A 277 9.13 12.73 -8.54
C TRP A 277 7.65 12.78 -8.90
N ALA A 278 7.10 13.94 -9.25
CA ALA A 278 5.70 14.10 -9.61
C ALA A 278 5.35 13.18 -10.80
N GLY A 279 4.41 12.25 -10.58
CA GLY A 279 3.98 11.28 -11.59
C GLY A 279 4.85 10.05 -11.76
N HIS A 280 5.91 9.90 -10.97
CA HIS A 280 6.79 8.73 -11.05
C HIS A 280 6.18 7.48 -10.42
N ARG A 281 6.73 6.32 -10.81
CA ARG A 281 6.37 5.02 -10.24
C ARG A 281 7.14 4.78 -8.96
N LEU A 282 6.44 4.60 -7.85
CA LEU A 282 7.04 4.47 -6.53
C LEU A 282 6.64 3.16 -5.85
N ASP A 283 7.55 2.59 -5.07
CA ASP A 283 7.23 1.52 -4.13
C ASP A 283 8.14 1.57 -2.90
N ILE A 284 7.79 0.78 -1.89
CA ILE A 284 8.63 0.55 -0.71
C ILE A 284 9.04 -0.91 -0.70
N SER A 285 10.33 -1.19 -0.69
CA SER A 285 10.88 -2.55 -0.73
C SER A 285 12.07 -2.63 0.23
N ASP A 286 12.83 -3.70 0.13
CA ASP A 286 13.96 -4.00 1.00
C ASP A 286 15.28 -3.52 0.39
N MET A 287 16.24 -3.13 1.23
CA MET A 287 17.60 -2.70 0.84
C MET A 287 18.29 -3.67 -0.14
N ALA A 288 17.97 -4.96 -0.06
CA ALA A 288 18.46 -5.99 -0.99
C ALA A 288 18.24 -5.63 -2.47
N HIS A 289 17.15 -4.92 -2.78
CA HIS A 289 16.78 -4.60 -4.16
C HIS A 289 17.44 -3.35 -4.73
N VAL A 290 18.18 -2.60 -3.91
CA VAL A 290 18.89 -1.38 -4.32
C VAL A 290 20.41 -1.50 -4.12
N ALA A 291 20.92 -2.69 -3.83
CA ALA A 291 22.33 -2.95 -3.55
C ALA A 291 23.26 -2.87 -4.80
N GLY A 292 22.72 -2.56 -5.99
CA GLY A 292 23.47 -2.48 -7.25
C GLY A 292 23.83 -1.05 -7.65
N GLU A 293 24.81 -0.91 -8.55
CA GLU A 293 25.35 0.40 -9.01
C GLU A 293 24.34 1.25 -9.82
N GLU A 294 23.21 0.68 -10.24
CA GLU A 294 22.16 1.41 -10.95
C GLU A 294 21.35 2.36 -10.06
N TRP A 295 21.37 2.14 -8.74
CA TRP A 295 20.54 2.88 -7.80
C TRP A 295 21.31 3.99 -7.12
N LYS A 296 20.71 5.17 -7.08
CA LYS A 296 21.29 6.35 -6.42
C LYS A 296 20.60 6.63 -5.10
N ASP A 297 21.38 6.64 -4.02
CA ASP A 297 20.91 7.04 -2.69
C ASP A 297 20.71 8.56 -2.62
N VAL A 298 19.49 8.99 -2.31
CA VAL A 298 19.15 10.41 -2.11
C VAL A 298 18.59 10.69 -0.70
N SER A 299 18.87 9.82 0.27
CA SER A 299 18.32 9.90 1.64
C SER A 299 18.63 11.23 2.34
N GLU A 300 19.88 11.69 2.30
CA GLU A 300 20.30 12.96 2.92
C GLU A 300 19.62 14.17 2.27
N ARG A 301 19.44 14.12 0.95
CA ARG A 301 18.73 15.16 0.21
C ARG A 301 17.26 15.20 0.62
N ALA A 302 16.62 14.04 0.78
CA ALA A 302 15.23 13.94 1.22
C ALA A 302 15.05 14.52 2.63
N VAL A 303 15.96 14.24 3.56
CA VAL A 303 15.97 14.87 4.90
C VAL A 303 16.10 16.39 4.80
N GLY A 304 17.00 16.89 3.94
CA GLY A 304 17.18 18.33 3.72
C GLY A 304 15.92 19.02 3.17
N ILE A 305 15.22 18.40 2.21
CA ILE A 305 13.97 18.92 1.65
C ILE A 305 12.87 18.92 2.71
N LEU A 306 12.71 17.83 3.46
CA LEU A 306 11.72 17.74 4.53
C LEU A 306 11.95 18.79 5.62
N GLY A 307 13.22 19.04 5.98
CA GLY A 307 13.60 20.08 6.92
C GLY A 307 13.23 21.51 6.52
N MET A 308 12.94 21.78 5.23
CA MET A 308 12.45 23.09 4.79
C MET A 308 10.99 23.34 5.15
N VAL A 309 10.19 22.27 5.31
CA VAL A 309 8.73 22.32 5.51
C VAL A 309 8.37 22.19 6.99
N THR A 310 9.30 21.77 7.83
CA THR A 310 9.06 21.47 9.23
C THR A 310 9.82 22.42 10.14
N ASP A 311 9.10 23.37 10.72
CA ASP A 311 9.66 24.31 11.69
C ASP A 311 9.67 23.76 13.14
N HIS A 312 9.01 22.63 13.40
CA HIS A 312 8.78 22.12 14.76
C HIS A 312 9.08 20.63 14.87
N GLN A 313 9.90 20.24 15.84
CA GLN A 313 10.13 18.84 16.18
C GLN A 313 8.78 18.16 16.49
N LYS A 314 8.58 16.93 15.98
CA LYS A 314 7.43 16.11 16.38
C LYS A 314 7.53 15.89 17.90
N LYS A 315 6.56 16.42 18.66
CA LYS A 315 6.59 16.55 20.14
C LYS A 315 6.97 15.27 20.91
N ASP A 316 6.80 14.10 20.29
CA ASP A 316 6.98 12.81 20.95
C ASP A 316 8.23 12.05 20.48
N GLY A 317 9.01 12.62 19.54
CA GLY A 317 10.20 11.96 18.94
C GLY A 317 9.89 10.62 18.27
N ARG A 318 8.60 10.35 18.01
CA ARG A 318 8.10 9.08 17.50
C ARG A 318 7.36 9.32 16.18
N ARG A 319 7.67 8.46 15.21
CA ARG A 319 6.76 8.13 14.10
C ARG A 319 5.43 7.67 14.69
N ALA A 320 4.33 8.06 14.07
CA ALA A 320 3.03 7.93 14.71
C ALA A 320 2.48 6.49 14.68
#